data_AF-A0A9W4RIN1-F1
#
_entry.id   AF-A0A9W4RIN1-F1
#
_cell.length_a   1.000
_cell.length_b   1.000
_cell.length_c   1.000
_cell.angle_alpha   90.00
_cell.angle_beta   90.00
_cell.angle_gamma   90.00
#
_symmetry.space_group_name_H-M   'P 1'
#
loop_
_entity.id
_entity.type
_entity.pdbx_description
1 polymer ?
#
loop_
_entity_poly.entity_id
_entity_poly.type
_entity_poly.pdbx_seq_one_letter_code
_entity_poly.pdbx_strand_id
1 'polypeptide(L)'
;MLGPWSRFEEVDTWKYCANEMLSYISLYAKTGSTPMMVATQKISPRLDPVLGKVLGVCAAHETLSESHGHLVDQLLDRELQDLVNTSTLASDYDMTGQRRDLCSIMREKVARLQALIMYQIIQRFSNKTGDAQKAMTQEALFVSWTRELELQVQLLQQLQSSYGMYDMASAYYTDHTELLEATYRTIIMSYEVRAVYWVLNHKICPVWQDLFAIVVPKSLSGRDKLLYPEYVIEWEKGLIPVVSKDDERLQNLIVAACKGVDAFSSSTFYSKTSLLTSNTMAITELVFLPLKDDEDLKARFYEELPGLMQPNFDVPGGPDTAAVARILESNPEDADDQRGYVGVISWDRLDTIKAFLATPNFATFKSSLLKFVEAPPVLQFFEETVGATPRETLQNSTHLFVIKATGAEAEVENSKIKWNKLVAAFQGIEGNETLSHCGDGREVHEGQFAGFSGWKSITALNDALRDVQVQEHLKDLRNSGAQVSTFILELKQII
;
A
#
# COMPACT_ATOMS: atom_id res chain seq x y z
N MET A 1 13.21 25.97 12.57
CA MET A 1 12.90 24.57 12.21
C MET A 1 11.40 24.39 12.38
N LEU A 2 10.65 24.43 11.28
CA LEU A 2 9.25 24.00 11.27
C LEU A 2 9.30 22.47 11.40
N GLY A 3 8.70 21.92 12.45
CA GLY A 3 8.77 20.49 12.75
C GLY A 3 8.17 19.62 11.64
N PRO A 4 8.39 18.28 11.69
CA PRO A 4 8.00 17.37 10.60
C PRO A 4 6.51 17.36 10.24
N TRP A 5 5.63 17.94 11.06
CA TRP A 5 4.19 17.98 10.82
C TRP A 5 3.71 19.38 10.43
N SER A 6 4.30 19.94 9.37
CA SER A 6 3.75 21.12 8.69
C SER A 6 2.64 20.78 7.69
N ARG A 7 2.27 19.49 7.59
CA ARG A 7 1.45 18.89 6.53
C ARG A 7 -0.05 18.85 6.87
N PHE A 8 -0.56 19.76 7.71
CA PHE A 8 -1.99 19.78 8.12
C PHE A 8 -2.97 19.95 6.93
N GLU A 9 -2.49 20.54 5.84
CA GLU A 9 -3.27 20.78 4.62
C GLU A 9 -3.37 19.56 3.70
N GLU A 10 -2.55 18.53 3.93
CA GLU A 10 -2.50 17.35 3.07
C GLU A 10 -3.55 16.31 3.40
N VAL A 11 -4.75 16.58 2.91
CA VAL A 11 -5.93 15.76 3.17
C VAL A 11 -5.70 14.28 2.84
N ASP A 12 -4.95 13.96 1.80
CA ASP A 12 -4.73 12.58 1.35
C ASP A 12 -3.90 11.75 2.32
N THR A 13 -2.84 12.34 2.90
CA THR A 13 -2.06 11.71 3.98
C THR A 13 -2.96 11.34 5.16
N TRP A 14 -3.78 12.29 5.61
CA TRP A 14 -4.61 12.08 6.79
C TRP A 14 -5.78 11.12 6.52
N LYS A 15 -6.33 11.13 5.29
CA LYS A 15 -7.32 10.15 4.84
C LYS A 15 -6.73 8.75 4.77
N TYR A 16 -5.50 8.61 4.28
CA TYR A 16 -4.78 7.34 4.32
C TYR A 16 -4.67 6.80 5.74
N CYS A 17 -4.19 7.62 6.69
CA CYS A 17 -4.07 7.19 8.08
C CYS A 17 -5.43 6.77 8.69
N ALA A 18 -6.50 7.53 8.42
CA ALA A 18 -7.84 7.18 8.89
C ALA A 18 -8.36 5.86 8.27
N ASN A 19 -8.16 5.67 6.96
CA ASN A 19 -8.55 4.44 6.27
C ASN A 19 -7.75 3.22 6.75
N GLU A 20 -6.45 3.40 7.01
CA GLU A 20 -5.60 2.35 7.54
C GLU A 20 -6.06 1.95 8.96
N MET A 21 -6.39 2.92 9.82
CA MET A 21 -6.98 2.64 11.13
C MET A 21 -8.33 1.91 11.04
N LEU A 22 -9.22 2.31 10.12
CA LEU A 22 -10.49 1.60 9.89
C LEU A 22 -10.24 0.16 9.44
N SER A 23 -9.28 -0.07 8.57
CA SER A 23 -8.96 -1.41 8.11
C SER A 23 -8.44 -2.33 9.21
N TYR A 24 -7.91 -1.78 10.32
CA TYR A 24 -7.56 -2.56 11.51
C TYR A 24 -8.80 -3.12 12.20
N ILE A 25 -9.94 -2.43 12.14
CA ILE A 25 -11.24 -2.92 12.64
C ILE A 25 -11.69 -4.11 11.79
N SER A 26 -11.64 -3.98 10.46
CA SER A 26 -11.98 -5.05 9.54
C SER A 26 -11.07 -6.27 9.70
N LEU A 27 -9.77 -6.04 9.90
CA LEU A 27 -8.80 -7.11 10.14
C LEU A 27 -9.09 -7.82 11.47
N TYR A 28 -9.36 -7.06 12.53
CA TYR A 28 -9.66 -7.60 13.84
C TYR A 28 -10.94 -8.43 13.82
N ALA A 29 -11.99 -7.96 13.17
CA ALA A 29 -13.24 -8.70 12.97
C ALA A 29 -13.03 -10.07 12.30
N LYS A 30 -12.10 -10.15 11.34
CA LYS A 30 -11.83 -11.37 10.56
C LYS A 30 -10.86 -12.33 11.24
N THR A 31 -9.90 -11.80 11.98
CA THR A 31 -8.72 -12.57 12.43
C THR A 31 -8.54 -12.60 13.95
N GLY A 32 -9.22 -11.74 14.69
CA GLY A 32 -8.95 -11.50 16.11
C GLY A 32 -7.59 -10.86 16.39
N SER A 33 -6.94 -10.28 15.37
CA SER A 33 -5.63 -9.65 15.46
C SER A 33 -5.60 -8.29 14.76
N THR A 34 -4.75 -7.39 15.21
CA THR A 34 -4.51 -6.07 14.61
C THR A 34 -3.06 -5.64 14.86
N PRO A 35 -2.45 -4.80 13.98
CA PRO A 35 -1.08 -4.30 14.16
C PRO A 35 -0.77 -3.65 15.51
N MET A 36 -1.79 -3.16 16.23
CA MET A 36 -1.61 -2.62 17.58
C MET A 36 -1.41 -3.68 18.67
N MET A 37 -1.64 -4.96 18.36
CA MET A 37 -1.53 -6.11 19.26
C MET A 37 -0.28 -6.93 18.91
N VAL A 38 0.48 -7.35 19.92
CA VAL A 38 1.64 -8.24 19.72
C VAL A 38 1.15 -9.67 19.53
N ALA A 39 1.88 -10.46 18.73
CA ALA A 39 1.55 -11.84 18.33
C ALA A 39 1.36 -12.86 19.47
N THR A 40 1.46 -12.44 20.73
CA THR A 40 1.57 -13.28 21.92
C THR A 40 0.22 -13.66 22.49
N GLN A 41 -0.83 -13.00 22.00
CA GLN A 41 -2.19 -13.52 22.10
C GLN A 41 -2.44 -14.78 21.26
N LYS A 42 -1.51 -15.22 20.40
CA LYS A 42 -1.58 -16.53 19.71
C LYS A 42 -1.29 -17.72 20.63
N ILE A 43 -0.64 -17.50 21.78
CA ILE A 43 -0.18 -18.57 22.68
C ILE A 43 -1.28 -18.96 23.69
N SER A 44 -2.21 -18.05 23.98
CA SER A 44 -3.40 -18.34 24.79
C SER A 44 -4.61 -18.59 23.87
N PRO A 45 -5.26 -19.76 23.89
CA PRO A 45 -6.45 -20.03 23.08
C PRO A 45 -7.69 -19.23 23.51
N ARG A 46 -7.56 -18.33 24.49
CA ARG A 46 -8.63 -17.45 24.98
C ARG A 46 -8.19 -16.00 24.84
N LEU A 47 -8.92 -15.27 23.99
CA LEU A 47 -8.88 -13.81 23.96
C LEU A 47 -9.24 -13.26 25.35
N ASP A 48 -8.63 -12.13 25.69
CA ASP A 48 -9.03 -11.35 26.86
C ASP A 48 -10.54 -11.06 26.77
N PRO A 49 -11.33 -11.20 27.87
CA PRO A 49 -12.77 -10.98 27.83
C PRO A 49 -13.18 -9.62 27.27
N VAL A 50 -12.40 -8.57 27.53
CA VAL A 50 -12.63 -7.22 26.99
C VAL A 50 -12.44 -7.23 25.48
N LEU A 51 -11.33 -7.81 25.00
CA LEU A 51 -11.02 -7.90 23.58
C LEU A 51 -11.98 -8.82 22.81
N GLY A 52 -12.52 -9.85 23.48
CA GLY A 52 -13.58 -10.70 22.93
C GLY A 52 -14.90 -9.95 22.69
N LYS A 53 -15.27 -9.01 23.58
CA LYS A 53 -16.42 -8.13 23.38
C LYS A 53 -16.21 -7.19 22.19
N VAL A 54 -15.02 -6.60 22.10
CA VAL A 54 -14.63 -5.72 20.99
C VAL A 54 -14.73 -6.47 19.65
N LEU A 55 -14.34 -7.74 19.60
CA LEU A 55 -14.44 -8.55 18.39
C LEU A 55 -15.89 -8.63 17.87
N GLY A 56 -16.85 -8.79 18.78
CA GLY A 56 -18.28 -8.76 18.45
C GLY A 56 -18.73 -7.43 17.89
N VAL A 57 -18.24 -6.31 18.45
CA VAL A 57 -18.52 -4.96 17.95
C VAL A 57 -17.93 -4.74 16.56
N CYS A 58 -16.67 -5.11 16.34
CA CYS A 58 -16.02 -4.99 15.04
C CYS A 58 -16.71 -5.86 13.98
N ALA A 59 -17.10 -7.10 14.31
CA ALA A 59 -17.84 -7.96 13.41
C ALA A 59 -19.24 -7.39 13.09
N ALA A 60 -19.95 -6.84 14.06
CA ALA A 60 -21.22 -6.17 13.85
C ALA A 60 -21.07 -4.93 12.94
N HIS A 61 -20.00 -4.14 13.12
CA HIS A 61 -19.69 -2.99 12.28
C HIS A 61 -19.47 -3.39 10.80
N GLU A 62 -18.78 -4.50 10.54
CA GLU A 62 -18.49 -4.98 9.18
C GLU A 62 -19.68 -5.65 8.49
N THR A 63 -20.59 -6.28 9.25
CA THR A 63 -21.64 -7.13 8.69
C THR A 63 -23.00 -6.44 8.58
N LEU A 64 -23.28 -5.45 9.43
CA LEU A 64 -24.56 -4.75 9.41
C LEU A 64 -24.55 -3.66 8.33
N SER A 65 -25.55 -3.71 7.45
CA SER A 65 -25.78 -2.68 6.45
C SER A 65 -26.04 -1.31 7.10
N GLU A 66 -25.82 -0.22 6.35
CA GLU A 66 -26.03 1.15 6.83
C GLU A 66 -27.43 1.37 7.45
N SER A 67 -28.46 0.70 6.92
CA SER A 67 -29.84 0.73 7.44
C SER A 67 -29.99 0.18 8.87
N HIS A 68 -29.06 -0.66 9.32
CA HIS A 68 -29.01 -1.24 10.67
C HIS A 68 -27.92 -0.61 11.54
N GLY A 69 -27.33 0.50 11.10
CA GLY A 69 -26.23 1.17 11.79
C GLY A 69 -26.52 1.50 13.26
N HIS A 70 -27.76 1.82 13.60
CA HIS A 70 -28.19 2.12 14.97
C HIS A 70 -27.96 0.98 15.98
N LEU A 71 -27.95 -0.29 15.52
CA LEU A 71 -27.66 -1.44 16.37
C LEU A 71 -26.18 -1.50 16.78
N VAL A 72 -25.28 -1.13 15.85
CA VAL A 72 -23.85 -1.00 16.15
C VAL A 72 -23.63 0.12 17.16
N ASP A 73 -24.35 1.23 17.00
CA ASP A 73 -24.20 2.39 17.88
C ASP A 73 -24.71 2.07 19.30
N GLN A 74 -25.82 1.34 19.44
CA GLN A 74 -26.31 0.85 20.73
C GLN A 74 -25.36 -0.14 21.39
N LEU A 75 -24.75 -1.02 20.59
CA LEU A 75 -23.77 -1.99 21.06
C LEU A 75 -22.50 -1.28 21.56
N LEU A 76 -21.99 -0.31 20.79
CA LEU A 76 -20.86 0.53 21.17
C LEU A 76 -21.11 1.29 22.47
N ASP A 77 -22.26 1.95 22.59
CA ASP A 77 -22.62 2.72 23.80
C ASP A 77 -22.67 1.81 25.04
N ARG A 78 -23.26 0.61 24.91
CA ARG A 78 -23.35 -0.38 25.98
C ARG A 78 -21.97 -0.90 26.39
N GLU A 79 -21.17 -1.34 25.42
CA GLU A 79 -19.86 -1.94 25.69
C GLU A 79 -18.88 -0.91 26.27
N LEU A 80 -18.96 0.34 25.83
CA LEU A 80 -18.17 1.42 26.40
C LEU A 80 -18.59 1.73 27.85
N GLN A 81 -19.89 1.80 28.13
CA GLN A 81 -20.36 2.03 29.50
C GLN A 81 -19.91 0.91 30.44
N ASP A 82 -19.98 -0.35 29.98
CA ASP A 82 -19.49 -1.50 30.72
C ASP A 82 -17.97 -1.43 30.95
N LEU A 83 -17.20 -1.03 29.93
CA LEU A 83 -15.76 -0.82 30.02
C LEU A 83 -15.39 0.23 31.07
N VAL A 84 -16.12 1.34 31.13
CA VAL A 84 -15.93 2.40 32.15
C VAL A 84 -16.29 1.90 33.55
N ASN A 85 -17.43 1.23 33.71
CA ASN A 85 -17.89 0.74 35.01
C ASN A 85 -16.92 -0.30 35.62
N THR A 86 -16.36 -1.17 34.78
CA THR A 86 -15.40 -2.19 35.20
C THR A 86 -14.07 -1.57 35.63
N SER A 87 -13.72 -0.38 35.10
CA SER A 87 -12.50 0.34 35.49
C SER A 87 -12.56 0.91 36.91
N THR A 88 -13.74 1.34 37.36
CA THR A 88 -13.94 1.97 38.68
C THR A 88 -13.94 0.99 39.87
N LEU A 89 -14.07 -0.31 39.62
CA LEU A 89 -14.13 -1.35 40.66
C LEU A 89 -12.77 -1.96 41.03
N ALA A 90 -11.71 -1.65 40.28
CA ALA A 90 -10.38 -2.24 40.46
C ALA A 90 -9.48 -1.40 41.39
N SER A 91 -9.90 -1.20 42.65
CA SER A 91 -9.04 -0.60 43.68
C SER A 91 -9.08 -1.40 44.99
N ASP A 92 -8.04 -2.19 45.23
CA ASP A 92 -7.49 -2.45 46.57
C ASP A 92 -6.09 -3.07 46.39
N TYR A 93 -5.06 -2.26 46.61
CA TYR A 93 -3.66 -2.63 46.37
C TYR A 93 -3.03 -3.22 47.64
N ASP A 94 -2.73 -4.53 47.64
CA ASP A 94 -1.86 -5.17 48.63
C ASP A 94 -0.44 -5.29 48.06
N MET A 95 0.48 -4.48 48.60
CA MET A 95 1.86 -4.29 48.12
C MET A 95 2.80 -5.43 48.49
N THR A 96 2.32 -6.63 48.82
CA THR A 96 3.14 -7.75 49.31
C THR A 96 3.40 -8.85 48.26
N GLY A 97 2.71 -8.82 47.10
CA GLY A 97 2.84 -9.77 45.98
C GLY A 97 3.30 -9.16 44.64
N GLN A 98 4.30 -8.27 44.69
CA GLN A 98 4.44 -7.09 43.80
C GLN A 98 4.62 -7.28 42.28
N ARG A 99 5.08 -8.42 41.74
CA ARG A 99 5.50 -8.48 40.30
C ARG A 99 4.54 -9.19 39.36
N ARG A 100 3.97 -10.32 39.80
CA ARG A 100 2.99 -11.10 39.02
C ARG A 100 1.66 -10.33 38.92
N ASP A 101 1.36 -9.53 39.94
CA ASP A 101 0.19 -8.64 39.98
C ASP A 101 0.35 -7.46 39.00
N LEU A 102 1.50 -6.79 38.98
CA LEU A 102 1.73 -5.62 38.12
C LEU A 102 1.64 -5.93 36.61
N CYS A 103 2.19 -7.07 36.17
CA CYS A 103 2.09 -7.47 34.75
C CYS A 103 0.64 -7.83 34.35
N SER A 104 -0.12 -8.44 35.26
CA SER A 104 -1.54 -8.73 35.05
C SER A 104 -2.36 -7.44 34.96
N ILE A 105 -2.15 -6.52 35.89
CA ILE A 105 -2.78 -5.19 35.90
C ILE A 105 -2.44 -4.42 34.63
N MET A 106 -1.18 -4.43 34.20
CA MET A 106 -0.77 -3.76 32.98
C MET A 106 -1.42 -4.40 31.74
N ARG A 107 -1.48 -5.73 31.67
CA ARG A 107 -2.15 -6.45 30.56
C ARG A 107 -3.63 -6.07 30.47
N GLU A 108 -4.31 -5.97 31.61
CA GLU A 108 -5.70 -5.51 31.67
C GLU A 108 -5.83 -4.06 31.20
N LYS A 109 -4.96 -3.15 31.66
CA LYS A 109 -4.97 -1.73 31.22
C LYS A 109 -4.68 -1.59 29.72
N VAL A 110 -3.76 -2.39 29.19
CA VAL A 110 -3.49 -2.47 27.74
C VAL A 110 -4.74 -2.92 26.99
N ALA A 111 -5.37 -4.03 27.40
CA ALA A 111 -6.58 -4.55 26.76
C ALA A 111 -7.73 -3.52 26.78
N ARG A 112 -7.91 -2.81 27.91
CA ARG A 112 -8.92 -1.75 28.05
C ARG A 112 -8.66 -0.58 27.11
N LEU A 113 -7.42 -0.11 27.03
CA LEU A 113 -7.08 1.00 26.14
C LEU A 113 -7.16 0.57 24.67
N GLN A 114 -6.75 -0.65 24.32
CA GLN A 114 -6.93 -1.22 22.97
C GLN A 114 -8.42 -1.27 22.58
N ALA A 115 -9.29 -1.70 23.48
CA ALA A 115 -10.74 -1.68 23.27
C ALA A 115 -11.25 -0.26 23.01
N LEU A 116 -10.85 0.70 23.86
CA LEU A 116 -11.22 2.10 23.68
C LEU A 116 -10.73 2.65 22.34
N ILE A 117 -9.48 2.35 21.94
CA ILE A 117 -8.93 2.74 20.63
C ILE A 117 -9.81 2.23 19.48
N MET A 118 -10.20 0.95 19.50
CA MET A 118 -11.03 0.38 18.44
C MET A 118 -12.42 1.03 18.37
N TYR A 119 -13.04 1.29 19.53
CA TYR A 119 -14.32 2.02 19.58
C TYR A 119 -14.16 3.47 19.05
N GLN A 120 -13.08 4.14 19.42
CA GLN A 120 -12.78 5.50 18.93
C GLN A 120 -12.52 5.51 17.42
N ILE A 121 -11.83 4.52 16.86
CA ILE A 121 -11.62 4.41 15.40
C ILE A 121 -12.96 4.31 14.68
N ILE A 122 -13.85 3.41 15.14
CA ILE A 122 -15.18 3.25 14.55
C ILE A 122 -15.96 4.58 14.63
N GLN A 123 -16.01 5.19 15.81
CA GLN A 123 -16.82 6.41 16.01
C GLN A 123 -16.27 7.64 15.29
N ARG A 124 -14.95 7.74 15.09
CA ARG A 124 -14.30 8.93 14.50
C ARG A 124 -14.17 8.87 12.99
N PHE A 125 -14.04 7.67 12.43
CA PHE A 125 -13.68 7.50 11.02
C PHE A 125 -14.75 6.77 10.20
N SER A 126 -15.72 6.07 10.82
CA SER A 126 -16.89 5.61 10.06
C SER A 126 -17.72 6.82 9.62
N ASN A 127 -18.24 6.81 8.39
CA ASN A 127 -18.89 7.96 7.72
C ASN A 127 -20.19 8.49 8.38
N LYS A 128 -20.45 8.17 9.65
CA LYS A 128 -21.65 8.55 10.40
C LYS A 128 -21.38 9.78 11.27
N THR A 129 -21.92 10.92 10.87
CA THR A 129 -21.72 12.23 11.55
C THR A 129 -22.15 12.28 13.01
N GLY A 130 -23.04 11.38 13.47
CA GLY A 130 -23.48 11.31 14.87
C GLY A 130 -22.44 10.72 15.83
N ASP A 131 -21.52 9.90 15.33
CA ASP A 131 -20.59 9.14 16.17
C ASP A 131 -19.34 9.95 16.54
N ALA A 132 -18.94 10.91 15.70
CA ALA A 132 -17.81 11.79 15.96
C ALA A 132 -18.04 12.70 17.19
N GLN A 133 -19.28 13.18 17.40
CA GLN A 133 -19.61 13.99 18.59
C GLN A 133 -19.54 13.15 19.87
N LYS A 134 -20.00 11.90 19.82
CA LYS A 134 -19.89 10.97 20.95
C LYS A 134 -18.43 10.66 21.28
N ALA A 135 -17.61 10.42 20.26
CA ALA A 135 -16.17 10.24 20.43
C ALA A 135 -15.52 11.43 21.13
N MET A 136 -15.92 12.67 20.78
CA MET A 136 -15.41 13.88 21.45
C MET A 136 -15.78 13.95 22.94
N THR A 137 -16.97 13.49 23.34
CA THR A 137 -17.34 13.43 24.77
C THR A 137 -16.47 12.45 25.58
N GLN A 138 -15.80 11.53 24.90
CA GLN A 138 -14.96 10.48 25.49
C GLN A 138 -13.46 10.82 25.40
N GLU A 139 -13.10 11.96 24.81
CA GLU A 139 -11.71 12.39 24.65
C GLU A 139 -10.96 12.46 25.98
N ALA A 140 -11.59 13.00 27.03
CA ALA A 140 -10.98 13.11 28.35
C ALA A 140 -10.66 11.73 28.96
N LEU A 141 -11.52 10.74 28.73
CA LEU A 141 -11.28 9.36 29.15
C LEU A 141 -10.11 8.76 28.38
N PHE A 142 -10.07 8.98 27.06
CA PHE A 142 -9.03 8.46 26.18
C PHE A 142 -7.64 9.01 26.54
N VAL A 143 -7.56 10.32 26.83
CA VAL A 143 -6.34 10.97 27.33
C VAL A 143 -5.93 10.42 28.69
N SER A 144 -6.89 10.28 29.63
CA SER A 144 -6.63 9.78 30.98
C SER A 144 -6.04 8.38 30.98
N TRP A 145 -6.65 7.44 30.25
CA TRP A 145 -6.18 6.05 30.18
C TRP A 145 -4.86 5.90 29.43
N THR A 146 -4.62 6.73 28.42
CA THR A 146 -3.31 6.81 27.75
C THR A 146 -2.23 7.21 28.76
N ARG A 147 -2.48 8.28 29.52
CA ARG A 147 -1.54 8.80 30.51
C ARG A 147 -1.30 7.81 31.66
N GLU A 148 -2.35 7.13 32.09
CA GLU A 148 -2.24 6.07 33.08
C GLU A 148 -1.28 4.97 32.62
N LEU A 149 -1.40 4.53 31.37
CA LEU A 149 -0.53 3.49 30.82
C LEU A 149 0.92 3.97 30.67
N GLU A 150 1.15 5.22 30.24
CA GLU A 150 2.50 5.83 30.21
C GLU A 150 3.16 5.83 31.61
N LEU A 151 2.41 6.19 32.65
CA LEU A 151 2.92 6.18 34.02
C LEU A 151 3.29 4.76 34.48
N GLN A 152 2.49 3.76 34.11
CA GLN A 152 2.81 2.35 34.41
C GLN A 152 4.09 1.88 33.71
N VAL A 153 4.33 2.30 32.46
CA VAL A 153 5.60 2.03 31.76
C VAL A 153 6.78 2.62 32.51
N GLN A 154 6.68 3.88 32.96
CA GLN A 154 7.75 4.54 33.72
C GLN A 154 8.05 3.79 35.02
N LEU A 155 7.02 3.38 35.76
CA LEU A 155 7.18 2.59 36.98
C LEU A 155 7.87 1.24 36.71
N LEU A 156 7.45 0.54 35.65
CA LEU A 156 8.06 -0.74 35.26
C LEU A 156 9.53 -0.60 34.87
N GLN A 157 9.90 0.44 34.12
CA GLN A 157 11.28 0.72 33.74
C GLN A 157 12.16 1.05 34.96
N GLN A 158 11.63 1.81 35.93
CA GLN A 158 12.33 2.11 37.18
C GLN A 158 12.58 0.84 38.00
N LEU A 159 11.59 -0.04 38.12
CA LEU A 159 11.71 -1.31 38.83
C LEU A 159 12.70 -2.28 38.15
N GLN A 160 12.76 -2.27 36.81
CA GLN A 160 13.76 -3.04 36.06
C GLN A 160 15.20 -2.53 36.29
N SER A 161 15.36 -1.22 36.48
CA SER A 161 16.67 -0.60 36.70
C SER A 161 17.19 -0.84 38.13
N SER A 162 16.32 -1.05 39.11
CA SER A 162 16.72 -1.24 40.52
C SER A 162 17.09 -2.68 40.89
N TYR A 163 16.52 -3.68 40.22
CA TYR A 163 16.81 -5.09 40.43
C TYR A 163 17.70 -5.60 39.30
N GLY A 164 19.02 -5.63 39.53
CA GLY A 164 20.01 -6.05 38.53
C GLY A 164 19.64 -7.33 37.77
N MET A 165 20.05 -7.38 36.50
CA MET A 165 19.65 -8.31 35.42
C MET A 165 19.88 -9.83 35.66
N TYR A 166 20.25 -10.26 36.87
CA TYR A 166 20.93 -11.53 37.10
C TYR A 166 20.07 -12.73 37.51
N ASP A 167 18.74 -12.62 37.61
CA ASP A 167 17.92 -13.78 38.03
C ASP A 167 16.52 -13.82 37.43
N MET A 168 16.40 -13.65 36.11
CA MET A 168 15.11 -13.76 35.41
C MET A 168 15.12 -15.01 34.52
N ALA A 169 14.37 -16.04 34.92
CA ALA A 169 14.13 -17.22 34.09
C ALA A 169 13.57 -16.79 32.72
N SER A 170 14.07 -17.39 31.63
CA SER A 170 13.86 -16.91 30.26
C SER A 170 12.39 -16.67 29.88
N ALA A 171 11.47 -17.52 30.36
CA ALA A 171 10.04 -17.36 30.11
C ALA A 171 9.42 -16.08 30.71
N TYR A 172 9.94 -15.61 31.85
CA TYR A 172 9.48 -14.37 32.49
C TYR A 172 9.98 -13.14 31.74
N TYR A 173 11.20 -13.20 31.21
CA TYR A 173 11.79 -12.11 30.43
C TYR A 173 11.03 -11.89 29.11
N THR A 174 10.61 -12.97 28.45
CA THR A 174 9.84 -12.91 27.20
C THR A 174 8.45 -12.27 27.40
N ASP A 175 7.68 -12.69 28.41
CA ASP A 175 6.34 -12.12 28.70
C ASP A 175 6.40 -10.61 29.03
N HIS A 176 7.47 -10.16 29.71
CA HIS A 176 7.65 -8.73 30.03
C HIS A 176 7.99 -7.90 28.79
N THR A 177 8.82 -8.44 27.89
CA THR A 177 9.21 -7.75 26.66
C THR A 177 8.00 -7.58 25.76
N GLU A 178 7.20 -8.63 25.60
CA GLU A 178 5.99 -8.62 24.77
C GLU A 178 4.91 -7.69 25.31
N LEU A 179 4.75 -7.64 26.63
CA LEU A 179 3.82 -6.72 27.29
C LEU A 179 4.25 -5.26 27.12
N LEU A 180 5.55 -4.95 27.21
CA LEU A 180 6.08 -3.62 26.91
C LEU A 180 5.87 -3.24 25.44
N GLU A 181 6.12 -4.15 24.51
CA GLU A 181 5.85 -3.95 23.08
C GLU A 181 4.37 -3.63 22.83
N ALA A 182 3.46 -4.43 23.38
CA ALA A 182 2.02 -4.20 23.25
C ALA A 182 1.61 -2.86 23.87
N THR A 183 2.23 -2.48 24.98
CA THR A 183 1.99 -1.19 25.62
C THR A 183 2.41 -0.02 24.74
N TYR A 184 3.63 -0.02 24.19
CA TYR A 184 4.09 1.07 23.33
C TYR A 184 3.24 1.22 22.07
N ARG A 185 2.85 0.10 21.45
CA ARG A 185 1.95 0.12 20.28
C ARG A 185 0.60 0.74 20.63
N THR A 186 0.05 0.36 21.78
CA THR A 186 -1.23 0.90 22.28
C THR A 186 -1.13 2.39 22.57
N ILE A 187 -0.05 2.84 23.21
CA ILE A 187 0.20 4.26 23.48
C ILE A 187 0.28 5.03 22.16
N ILE A 188 1.15 4.62 21.22
CA ILE A 188 1.29 5.30 19.92
C ILE A 188 -0.07 5.39 19.21
N MET A 189 -0.78 4.27 19.09
CA MET A 189 -2.09 4.26 18.43
C MET A 189 -3.11 5.20 19.08
N SER A 190 -3.08 5.34 20.40
CA SER A 190 -3.94 6.31 21.09
C SER A 190 -3.66 7.76 20.66
N TYR A 191 -2.40 8.11 20.43
CA TYR A 191 -2.00 9.44 19.98
C TYR A 191 -2.29 9.63 18.51
N GLU A 192 -2.02 8.62 17.67
CA GLU A 192 -2.28 8.67 16.23
C GLU A 192 -3.78 8.87 15.93
N VAL A 193 -4.67 8.09 16.56
CA VAL A 193 -6.13 8.22 16.36
C VAL A 193 -6.59 9.64 16.68
N ARG A 194 -6.09 10.22 17.77
CA ARG A 194 -6.41 11.59 18.17
C ARG A 194 -5.83 12.60 17.17
N ALA A 195 -4.54 12.48 16.84
CA ALA A 195 -3.85 13.37 15.92
C ALA A 195 -4.55 13.41 14.55
N VAL A 196 -4.78 12.25 13.93
CA VAL A 196 -5.42 12.13 12.61
C VAL A 196 -6.82 12.74 12.61
N TYR A 197 -7.63 12.44 13.64
CA TYR A 197 -8.97 13.03 13.76
C TYR A 197 -8.93 14.55 13.83
N TRP A 198 -8.08 15.11 14.70
CA TRP A 198 -7.97 16.56 14.88
C TRP A 198 -7.43 17.25 13.63
N VAL A 199 -6.50 16.64 12.91
CA VAL A 199 -5.96 17.24 11.68
C VAL A 199 -6.98 17.18 10.54
N LEU A 200 -7.72 16.08 10.39
CA LEU A 200 -8.77 15.97 9.37
C LEU A 200 -9.87 17.01 9.56
N ASN A 201 -10.35 17.17 10.80
CA ASN A 201 -11.54 17.98 11.09
C ASN A 201 -11.22 19.44 11.42
N HIS A 202 -10.05 19.71 12.02
CA HIS A 202 -9.73 21.02 12.60
C HIS A 202 -8.40 21.60 12.12
N LYS A 203 -7.64 20.87 11.29
CA LYS A 203 -6.34 21.31 10.74
C LYS A 203 -5.32 21.70 11.82
N ILE A 204 -5.42 21.07 12.99
CA ILE A 204 -4.52 21.24 14.13
C ILE A 204 -4.19 19.88 14.74
N CYS A 205 -3.04 19.77 15.43
CA CYS A 205 -2.68 18.58 16.19
C CYS A 205 -2.39 18.97 17.66
N PRO A 206 -3.36 18.82 18.58
CA PRO A 206 -3.18 19.23 19.97
C PRO A 206 -2.22 18.33 20.75
N VAL A 207 -2.06 17.08 20.31
CA VAL A 207 -1.20 16.07 20.95
C VAL A 207 0.23 16.07 20.43
N TRP A 208 0.57 17.08 19.62
CA TRP A 208 1.83 17.19 18.91
C TRP A 208 3.05 17.11 19.82
N GLN A 209 3.05 17.85 20.93
CA GLN A 209 4.19 17.90 21.83
C GLN A 209 4.41 16.56 22.54
N ASP A 210 3.32 15.85 22.85
CA ASP A 210 3.36 14.58 23.54
C ASP A 210 3.92 13.47 22.65
N LEU A 211 3.57 13.46 21.35
CA LEU A 211 4.10 12.51 20.36
C LEU A 211 5.65 12.46 20.33
N PHE A 212 6.34 13.59 20.56
CA PHE A 212 7.81 13.64 20.56
C PHE A 212 8.45 12.88 21.71
N ALA A 213 7.72 12.69 22.80
CA ALA A 213 8.20 12.03 24.00
C ALA A 213 7.91 10.52 23.99
N ILE A 214 7.20 10.01 22.98
CA ILE A 214 6.80 8.61 22.91
C ILE A 214 7.93 7.76 22.36
N VAL A 215 8.13 6.60 22.99
CA VAL A 215 9.08 5.57 22.55
C VAL A 215 8.42 4.66 21.51
N VAL A 216 9.11 4.45 20.38
CA VAL A 216 8.71 3.51 19.34
C VAL A 216 9.08 2.08 19.75
N PRO A 217 8.14 1.11 19.66
CA PRO A 217 8.37 -0.29 20.04
C PRO A 217 9.63 -0.87 19.38
N LYS A 218 10.37 -1.72 20.10
CA LYS A 218 11.62 -2.34 19.61
C LYS A 218 11.36 -3.20 18.38
N SER A 219 10.20 -3.85 18.31
CA SER A 219 9.78 -4.62 17.13
C SER A 219 9.71 -3.77 15.86
N LEU A 220 9.50 -2.45 15.97
CA LEU A 220 9.45 -1.52 14.84
C LEU A 220 10.77 -0.78 14.63
N SER A 221 11.46 -0.42 15.71
CA SER A 221 12.66 0.43 15.67
C SER A 221 13.98 -0.35 15.67
N GLY A 222 13.96 -1.62 16.08
CA GLY A 222 15.18 -2.41 16.34
C GLY A 222 15.95 -1.97 17.59
N ARG A 223 15.45 -1.00 18.35
CA ARG A 223 16.15 -0.40 19.51
C ARG A 223 15.25 -0.36 20.74
N ASP A 224 15.85 -0.52 21.92
CA ASP A 224 15.11 -0.53 23.20
C ASP A 224 14.53 0.84 23.58
N LYS A 225 15.12 1.93 23.07
CA LYS A 225 14.67 3.29 23.33
C LYS A 225 14.99 4.19 22.14
N LEU A 226 14.00 4.40 21.29
CA LEU A 226 14.05 5.34 20.19
C LEU A 226 12.78 6.19 20.22
N LEU A 227 12.93 7.51 20.31
CA LEU A 227 11.77 8.38 20.36
C LEU A 227 11.14 8.50 18.96
N TYR A 228 9.86 8.80 18.91
CA TYR A 228 9.10 8.95 17.67
C TYR A 228 9.78 9.83 16.61
N PRO A 229 10.33 11.02 16.93
CA PRO A 229 11.00 11.86 15.93
C PRO A 229 12.32 11.25 15.44
N GLU A 230 13.06 10.60 16.35
CA GLU A 230 14.32 9.93 16.04
C GLU A 230 14.08 8.72 15.14
N TYR A 231 13.01 7.96 15.42
CA TYR A 231 12.57 6.84 14.60
C TYR A 231 12.31 7.25 13.16
N VAL A 232 11.59 8.35 12.96
CA VAL A 232 11.29 8.84 11.61
C VAL A 232 12.56 9.27 10.87
N ILE A 233 13.53 9.87 11.56
CA ILE A 233 14.84 10.22 10.99
C ILE A 233 15.64 8.96 10.64
N GLU A 234 15.60 7.92 11.47
CA GLU A 234 16.29 6.66 11.19
C GLU A 234 15.62 5.85 10.09
N TRP A 235 14.29 5.91 9.99
CA TRP A 235 13.50 5.35 8.90
C TRP A 235 13.92 5.95 7.55
N GLU A 236 14.01 7.28 7.49
CA GLU A 236 14.45 8.02 6.28
C GLU A 236 15.88 7.65 5.85
N LYS A 237 16.74 7.27 6.80
CA LYS A 237 18.11 6.81 6.54
C LYS A 237 18.20 5.32 6.20
N GLY A 238 17.09 4.59 6.21
CA GLY A 238 17.07 3.14 6.01
C GLY A 238 17.77 2.35 7.12
N LEU A 239 17.83 2.91 8.34
CA LEU A 239 18.54 2.33 9.49
C LEU A 239 17.64 1.49 10.42
N ILE A 240 16.37 1.34 10.05
CA ILE A 240 15.37 0.54 10.77
C ILE A 240 15.37 -0.92 10.29
N PRO A 241 14.94 -1.88 11.12
CA PRO A 241 14.88 -3.28 10.72
C PRO A 241 13.77 -3.55 9.69
N VAL A 242 13.93 -4.63 8.91
CA VAL A 242 12.84 -5.24 8.14
C VAL A 242 11.88 -5.89 9.13
N VAL A 243 10.61 -5.52 9.05
CA VAL A 243 9.57 -5.95 10.00
C VAL A 243 8.59 -6.94 9.36
N SER A 244 7.77 -7.60 10.17
CA SER A 244 6.70 -8.48 9.65
C SER A 244 5.62 -7.66 8.92
N LYS A 245 4.79 -8.30 8.08
CA LYS A 245 3.70 -7.58 7.37
C LYS A 245 2.75 -6.83 8.31
N ASP A 246 2.41 -7.41 9.46
CA ASP A 246 1.53 -6.75 10.42
C ASP A 246 2.22 -5.53 11.05
N ASP A 247 3.53 -5.60 11.25
CA ASP A 247 4.36 -4.53 11.80
C ASP A 247 4.64 -3.42 10.78
N GLU A 248 4.75 -3.78 9.51
CA GLU A 248 4.94 -2.87 8.37
C GLU A 248 3.74 -1.92 8.26
N ARG A 249 2.52 -2.41 8.48
CA ARG A 249 1.31 -1.58 8.49
C ARG A 249 1.35 -0.50 9.58
N LEU A 250 1.75 -0.86 10.80
CA LEU A 250 1.90 0.10 11.90
C LEU A 250 3.06 1.08 11.66
N GLN A 251 4.18 0.59 11.13
CA GLN A 251 5.30 1.43 10.71
C GLN A 251 4.88 2.45 9.64
N ASN A 252 4.15 2.01 8.62
CA ASN A 252 3.65 2.88 7.55
C ASN A 252 2.65 3.90 8.11
N LEU A 253 1.80 3.53 9.05
CA LEU A 253 0.91 4.50 9.69
C LEU A 253 1.70 5.61 10.42
N ILE A 254 2.68 5.24 11.24
CA ILE A 254 3.55 6.15 12.01
C ILE A 254 4.31 7.10 11.08
N VAL A 255 4.91 6.54 10.02
CA VAL A 255 5.69 7.35 9.09
C VAL A 255 4.78 8.24 8.24
N ALA A 256 3.59 7.76 7.85
CA ALA A 256 2.67 8.51 7.00
C ALA A 256 2.19 9.75 7.74
N ALA A 257 1.81 9.58 9.01
CA ALA A 257 1.38 10.67 9.85
C ALA A 257 2.48 11.73 10.02
N CYS A 258 3.75 11.31 10.02
CA CYS A 258 4.88 12.23 10.22
C CYS A 258 5.47 12.86 8.96
N LYS A 259 5.55 12.09 7.88
CA LYS A 259 6.30 12.44 6.67
C LYS A 259 5.42 12.48 5.44
N GLY A 260 4.11 12.20 5.55
CA GLY A 260 3.20 12.11 4.42
C GLY A 260 3.30 10.78 3.69
N VAL A 261 2.23 10.45 2.98
CA VAL A 261 2.18 9.23 2.14
C VAL A 261 3.18 9.27 0.98
N ASP A 262 3.67 10.44 0.58
CA ASP A 262 4.70 10.54 -0.45
C ASP A 262 6.06 10.03 0.05
N ALA A 263 6.33 10.04 1.36
CA ALA A 263 7.66 9.66 1.87
C ALA A 263 7.99 8.19 1.64
N PHE A 264 6.98 7.30 1.59
CA PHE A 264 7.12 5.89 1.23
C PHE A 264 7.70 5.66 -0.17
N SER A 265 7.55 6.64 -1.06
CA SER A 265 8.09 6.57 -2.43
C SER A 265 9.56 6.99 -2.52
N SER A 266 10.15 7.55 -1.45
CA SER A 266 11.50 8.16 -1.47
C SER A 266 12.58 7.43 -0.66
N SER A 267 12.22 6.50 0.24
CA SER A 267 13.18 5.71 1.01
C SER A 267 13.10 4.21 0.68
N THR A 268 13.57 3.85 -0.50
CA THR A 268 13.84 2.45 -0.86
C THR A 268 15.03 1.92 -0.07
N PHE A 269 14.79 1.10 0.96
CA PHE A 269 15.73 0.06 1.39
C PHE A 269 15.12 -1.32 1.15
N TYR A 270 15.87 -2.13 0.41
CA TYR A 270 15.54 -3.46 -0.08
C TYR A 270 15.11 -4.44 1.03
N SER A 271 13.94 -5.06 0.86
CA SER A 271 13.78 -6.51 1.11
C SER A 271 12.55 -7.06 0.38
N LYS A 272 12.82 -7.92 -0.60
CA LYS A 272 11.89 -8.85 -1.24
C LYS A 272 11.06 -9.62 -0.19
N THR A 273 9.74 -9.50 -0.17
CA THR A 273 8.77 -10.59 -0.45
C THR A 273 7.32 -10.13 -0.25
N SER A 274 6.61 -10.02 -1.39
CA SER A 274 5.17 -10.03 -1.62
C SER A 274 4.21 -9.23 -0.71
N LEU A 275 3.44 -8.34 -1.36
CA LEU A 275 2.02 -8.00 -1.12
C LEU A 275 1.63 -7.29 0.20
N LEU A 276 1.41 -5.98 0.13
CA LEU A 276 0.09 -5.37 -0.11
C LEU A 276 0.24 -3.92 -0.58
N THR A 277 -0.26 -3.66 -1.79
CA THR A 277 -0.21 -2.43 -2.58
C THR A 277 -1.02 -1.30 -1.95
N SER A 278 -0.32 -0.23 -1.54
CA SER A 278 -0.85 1.13 -1.67
C SER A 278 -0.88 1.44 -3.18
N ASN A 279 -2.07 1.43 -3.78
CA ASN A 279 -2.27 1.81 -5.17
C ASN A 279 -1.93 3.31 -5.34
N THR A 280 -0.66 3.62 -5.58
CA THR A 280 -0.36 4.59 -6.63
C THR A 280 -0.42 3.79 -7.91
N MET A 281 -1.56 3.84 -8.59
CA MET A 281 -1.77 3.06 -9.80
C MET A 281 -0.82 3.62 -10.87
N ALA A 282 0.20 2.85 -11.23
CA ALA A 282 1.15 3.30 -12.24
C ALA A 282 0.42 3.54 -13.56
N ILE A 283 0.85 4.55 -14.30
CA ILE A 283 0.34 4.82 -15.64
C ILE A 283 1.31 4.19 -16.64
N THR A 284 0.81 3.21 -17.39
CA THR A 284 1.50 2.70 -18.57
C THR A 284 1.12 3.55 -19.78
N GLU A 285 2.11 4.19 -20.37
CA GLU A 285 2.00 4.85 -21.65
C GLU A 285 2.47 3.90 -22.77
N LEU A 286 1.58 3.60 -23.72
CA LEU A 286 1.91 2.94 -24.97
C LEU A 286 2.01 3.97 -26.08
N VAL A 287 3.16 4.03 -26.74
CA VAL A 287 3.43 4.99 -27.82
C VAL A 287 3.75 4.22 -29.10
N PHE A 288 2.82 4.23 -30.06
CA PHE A 288 3.06 3.72 -31.40
C PHE A 288 3.61 4.87 -32.26
N LEU A 289 4.90 4.78 -32.62
CA LEU A 289 5.57 5.82 -33.38
C LEU A 289 5.36 5.62 -34.89
N PRO A 290 4.73 6.56 -35.62
CA PRO A 290 4.59 6.44 -37.07
C PRO A 290 5.92 6.82 -37.74
N LEU A 291 6.80 5.83 -37.94
CA LEU A 291 8.08 6.06 -38.60
C LEU A 291 7.91 6.26 -40.10
N LYS A 292 8.84 7.01 -40.68
CA LYS A 292 8.99 7.12 -42.14
C LYS A 292 9.23 5.74 -42.73
N ASP A 293 8.60 5.49 -43.87
CA ASP A 293 8.76 4.23 -44.58
C ASP A 293 10.11 4.13 -45.31
N ASP A 294 11.17 3.92 -44.52
CA ASP A 294 12.56 3.77 -44.94
C ASP A 294 13.28 2.81 -43.98
N GLU A 295 13.69 1.64 -44.48
CA GLU A 295 14.29 0.57 -43.68
C GLU A 295 15.66 0.95 -43.07
N ASP A 296 16.47 1.76 -43.77
CA ASP A 296 17.76 2.21 -43.24
C ASP A 296 17.54 3.20 -42.09
N LEU A 297 16.55 4.07 -42.23
CA LEU A 297 16.14 5.01 -41.19
C LEU A 297 15.53 4.28 -39.98
N LYS A 298 14.70 3.25 -40.20
CA LYS A 298 14.15 2.36 -39.16
C LYS A 298 15.25 1.62 -38.40
N ALA A 299 16.30 1.14 -39.08
CA ALA A 299 17.44 0.48 -38.44
C ALA A 299 18.26 1.46 -37.58
N ARG A 300 18.62 2.63 -38.15
CA ARG A 300 19.34 3.69 -37.42
C ARG A 300 18.58 4.21 -36.21
N PHE A 301 17.24 4.25 -36.30
CA PHE A 301 16.41 4.63 -35.17
C PHE A 301 16.70 3.74 -33.95
N TYR A 302 16.83 2.43 -34.12
CA TYR A 302 17.14 1.53 -33.00
C TYR A 302 18.54 1.67 -32.43
N GLU A 303 19.50 2.02 -33.28
CA GLU A 303 20.88 2.25 -32.84
C GLU A 303 20.99 3.56 -32.05
N GLU A 304 20.30 4.61 -32.51
CA GLU A 304 20.41 5.95 -31.94
C GLU A 304 19.48 6.19 -30.74
N LEU A 305 18.25 5.64 -30.76
CA LEU A 305 17.23 5.89 -29.74
C LEU A 305 17.69 5.58 -28.30
N PRO A 306 18.39 4.47 -28.01
CA PRO A 306 19.01 4.22 -26.71
C PRO A 306 19.75 5.42 -26.12
N GLY A 307 20.66 5.98 -26.92
CA GLY A 307 21.49 7.12 -26.53
C GLY A 307 20.71 8.42 -26.45
N LEU A 308 19.55 8.50 -27.10
CA LEU A 308 18.64 9.65 -27.00
C LEU A 308 17.73 9.55 -25.77
N MET A 309 17.25 8.36 -25.42
CA MET A 309 16.32 8.18 -24.32
C MET A 309 17.02 8.27 -22.97
N GLN A 310 18.12 7.52 -22.76
CA GLN A 310 18.78 7.44 -21.45
C GLN A 310 19.07 8.81 -20.80
N PRO A 311 19.79 9.76 -21.43
CA PRO A 311 20.10 11.05 -20.79
C PRO A 311 18.89 12.00 -20.68
N ASN A 312 17.80 11.75 -21.40
CA ASN A 312 16.62 12.61 -21.39
C ASN A 312 15.50 12.07 -20.48
N PHE A 313 15.52 10.78 -20.17
CA PHE A 313 14.49 10.08 -19.40
C PHE A 313 14.99 9.73 -17.98
N ASP A 314 16.29 9.44 -17.82
CA ASP A 314 16.92 9.24 -16.50
C ASP A 314 17.24 10.58 -15.82
N VAL A 315 16.18 11.33 -15.54
CA VAL A 315 16.21 12.65 -14.90
C VAL A 315 15.12 12.75 -13.85
N PRO A 316 15.25 13.65 -12.84
CA PRO A 316 14.18 13.88 -11.88
C PRO A 316 12.86 14.24 -12.57
N GLY A 317 11.81 13.47 -12.27
CA GLY A 317 10.49 13.61 -12.90
C GLY A 317 10.34 12.93 -14.26
N GLY A 318 11.35 12.18 -14.73
CA GLY A 318 11.22 11.26 -15.86
C GLY A 318 10.48 9.97 -15.50
N PRO A 319 10.29 9.06 -16.47
CA PRO A 319 9.54 7.82 -16.25
C PRO A 319 10.30 6.81 -15.38
N ASP A 320 9.54 5.94 -14.70
CA ASP A 320 10.09 4.87 -13.87
C ASP A 320 10.81 3.80 -14.70
N THR A 321 10.27 3.49 -15.86
CA THR A 321 10.97 2.63 -16.83
C THR A 321 10.50 2.99 -18.22
N ALA A 322 11.39 2.87 -19.20
CA ALA A 322 11.02 3.02 -20.58
C ALA A 322 11.62 1.86 -21.38
N ALA A 323 10.82 1.23 -22.22
CA ALA A 323 11.28 0.19 -23.11
C ALA A 323 10.86 0.49 -24.55
N VAL A 324 11.69 0.04 -25.47
CA VAL A 324 11.43 0.17 -26.91
C VAL A 324 11.38 -1.21 -27.50
N ALA A 325 10.29 -1.48 -28.22
CA ALA A 325 10.06 -2.77 -28.83
C ALA A 325 9.72 -2.66 -30.32
N ARG A 326 10.24 -3.63 -31.08
CA ARG A 326 9.93 -3.84 -32.49
C ARG A 326 8.64 -4.62 -32.64
N ILE A 327 7.71 -4.13 -33.45
CA ILE A 327 6.57 -4.93 -33.87
C ILE A 327 7.08 -6.03 -34.82
N LEU A 328 6.87 -7.29 -34.45
CA LEU A 328 7.17 -8.47 -35.28
C LEU A 328 5.92 -8.97 -36.00
N GLU A 329 4.80 -9.01 -35.28
CA GLU A 329 3.51 -9.46 -35.79
C GLU A 329 2.39 -8.63 -35.14
N SER A 330 1.28 -8.55 -35.85
CA SER A 330 0.08 -7.87 -35.44
C SER A 330 -1.16 -8.60 -35.94
N ASN A 331 -2.28 -8.38 -35.27
CA ASN A 331 -3.58 -8.83 -35.74
C ASN A 331 -4.64 -7.83 -35.27
N PRO A 332 -5.37 -7.17 -36.19
CA PRO A 332 -5.23 -7.24 -37.65
C PRO A 332 -3.88 -6.68 -38.15
N GLU A 333 -3.51 -7.04 -39.40
CA GLU A 333 -2.20 -6.75 -40.02
C GLU A 333 -1.86 -5.24 -40.11
N ASP A 334 -2.84 -4.34 -39.97
CA ASP A 334 -2.63 -2.87 -39.99
C ASP A 334 -3.03 -2.16 -38.68
N ALA A 335 -3.19 -2.91 -37.58
CA ALA A 335 -3.52 -2.31 -36.28
C ALA A 335 -2.50 -1.24 -35.85
N ASP A 336 -3.00 -0.04 -35.51
CA ASP A 336 -2.22 1.11 -34.98
C ASP A 336 -1.05 1.61 -35.87
N ASP A 337 -1.17 1.49 -37.20
CA ASP A 337 -0.17 1.98 -38.17
C ASP A 337 1.24 1.44 -37.91
N GLN A 338 1.46 0.18 -38.31
CA GLN A 338 2.61 -0.65 -37.96
C GLN A 338 3.94 -0.24 -38.58
N ARG A 339 3.97 0.92 -39.21
CA ARG A 339 5.18 1.48 -39.82
C ARG A 339 6.25 1.78 -38.77
N GLY A 340 5.92 1.82 -37.48
CA GLY A 340 6.94 1.92 -36.44
C GLY A 340 6.63 1.23 -35.12
N TYR A 341 7.35 1.68 -34.09
CA TYR A 341 7.65 0.89 -32.90
C TYR A 341 6.77 1.23 -31.72
N VAL A 342 6.79 0.36 -30.71
CA VAL A 342 6.09 0.57 -29.45
C VAL A 342 7.07 1.01 -28.38
N GLY A 343 6.85 2.21 -27.85
CA GLY A 343 7.38 2.62 -26.56
C GLY A 343 6.44 2.14 -25.46
N VAL A 344 6.97 1.42 -24.48
CA VAL A 344 6.27 1.09 -23.23
C VAL A 344 6.92 1.89 -22.12
N ILE A 345 6.22 2.90 -21.60
CA ILE A 345 6.76 3.82 -20.62
C ILE A 345 5.90 3.74 -19.36
N SER A 346 6.51 3.56 -18.20
CA SER A 346 5.82 3.49 -16.92
C SER A 346 6.03 4.80 -16.16
N TRP A 347 4.95 5.31 -15.59
CA TRP A 347 4.93 6.55 -14.82
C TRP A 347 4.23 6.32 -13.48
N ASP A 348 4.53 7.17 -12.50
CA ASP A 348 3.89 7.13 -11.19
C ASP A 348 2.45 7.68 -11.23
N ARG A 349 2.21 8.77 -11.99
CA ARG A 349 0.91 9.42 -12.14
C ARG A 349 0.83 10.31 -13.39
N LEU A 350 -0.38 10.61 -13.85
CA LEU A 350 -0.63 11.47 -15.03
C LEU A 350 -0.03 12.88 -14.91
N ASP A 351 0.01 13.44 -13.70
CA ASP A 351 0.54 14.79 -13.49
C ASP A 351 2.06 14.87 -13.73
N THR A 352 2.79 13.81 -13.39
CA THR A 352 4.24 13.72 -13.65
C THR A 352 4.53 13.68 -15.13
N ILE A 353 3.70 12.98 -15.92
CA ILE A 353 3.79 12.99 -17.39
C ILE A 353 3.66 14.44 -17.89
N LYS A 354 2.61 15.16 -17.48
CA LYS A 354 2.37 16.55 -17.93
C LYS A 354 3.52 17.48 -17.54
N ALA A 355 4.06 17.32 -16.34
CA ALA A 355 5.23 18.07 -15.88
C ALA A 355 6.47 17.74 -16.72
N PHE A 356 6.74 16.46 -16.98
CA PHE A 356 7.87 16.00 -17.78
C PHE A 356 7.80 16.48 -19.22
N LEU A 357 6.63 16.42 -19.86
CA LEU A 357 6.41 16.88 -21.22
C LEU A 357 6.70 18.39 -21.39
N ALA A 358 6.68 19.17 -20.31
CA ALA A 358 7.04 20.59 -20.30
C ALA A 358 8.55 20.87 -20.11
N THR A 359 9.36 19.83 -19.89
CA THR A 359 10.80 19.99 -19.57
C THR A 359 11.67 20.24 -20.81
N PRO A 360 12.83 20.91 -20.66
CA PRO A 360 13.82 21.03 -21.73
C PRO A 360 14.37 19.68 -22.21
N ASN A 361 14.45 18.68 -21.33
CA ASN A 361 14.89 17.32 -21.66
C ASN A 361 13.92 16.68 -22.64
N PHE A 362 12.61 16.72 -22.37
CA PHE A 362 11.62 16.21 -23.30
C PHE A 362 11.61 17.00 -24.63
N ALA A 363 11.75 18.33 -24.58
CA ALA A 363 11.83 19.15 -25.80
C ALA A 363 13.05 18.76 -26.68
N THR A 364 14.19 18.45 -26.05
CA THR A 364 15.42 17.99 -26.71
C THR A 364 15.23 16.61 -27.33
N PHE A 365 14.66 15.68 -26.56
CA PHE A 365 14.30 14.34 -27.04
C PHE A 365 13.35 14.41 -28.25
N LYS A 366 12.23 15.13 -28.10
CA LYS A 366 11.23 15.34 -29.16
C LYS A 366 11.86 15.89 -30.44
N SER A 367 12.73 16.90 -30.33
CA SER A 367 13.41 17.50 -31.48
C SER A 367 14.33 16.50 -32.20
N SER A 368 14.97 15.61 -31.43
CA SER A 368 15.85 14.56 -31.97
C SER A 368 15.08 13.48 -32.73
N LEU A 369 13.80 13.26 -32.39
CA LEU A 369 12.93 12.28 -33.05
C LEU A 369 12.34 12.75 -34.39
N LEU A 370 12.25 14.07 -34.64
CA LEU A 370 11.58 14.64 -35.82
C LEU A 370 12.15 14.16 -37.17
N LYS A 371 13.43 13.76 -37.19
CA LYS A 371 14.04 13.20 -38.41
C LYS A 371 13.48 11.82 -38.76
N PHE A 372 12.98 11.06 -37.78
CA PHE A 372 12.56 9.67 -37.93
C PHE A 372 11.05 9.50 -38.15
N VAL A 373 10.22 10.36 -37.55
CA VAL A 373 8.76 10.21 -37.55
C VAL A 373 8.08 10.96 -38.71
N GLU A 374 6.97 10.44 -39.23
CA GLU A 374 6.10 11.10 -40.21
C GLU A 374 5.15 12.10 -39.57
N ALA A 375 4.66 11.76 -38.37
CA ALA A 375 3.71 12.56 -37.61
C ALA A 375 3.96 12.42 -36.10
N PRO A 376 3.44 13.33 -35.26
CA PRO A 376 3.42 13.11 -33.82
C PRO A 376 2.64 11.83 -33.47
N PRO A 377 3.16 10.98 -32.57
CA PRO A 377 2.43 9.79 -32.13
C PRO A 377 1.20 10.18 -31.28
N VAL A 378 0.21 9.29 -31.27
CA VAL A 378 -0.90 9.38 -30.31
C VAL A 378 -0.43 8.71 -29.02
N LEU A 379 -0.38 9.47 -27.93
CA LEU A 379 -0.05 8.94 -26.61
C LEU A 379 -1.27 8.20 -26.04
N GLN A 380 -1.04 7.03 -25.46
CA GLN A 380 -2.10 6.17 -24.95
C GLN A 380 -1.79 5.78 -23.53
N PHE A 381 -2.61 6.20 -22.57
CA PHE A 381 -2.39 6.00 -21.15
C PHE A 381 -3.33 4.95 -20.60
N PHE A 382 -2.78 4.00 -19.85
CA PHE A 382 -3.49 2.92 -19.20
C PHE A 382 -3.13 2.90 -17.73
N GLU A 383 -4.12 3.08 -16.85
CA GLU A 383 -3.92 3.01 -15.41
C GLU A 383 -3.91 1.55 -14.95
N GLU A 384 -2.88 1.20 -14.19
CA GLU A 384 -2.61 -0.14 -13.70
C GLU A 384 -3.82 -0.77 -12.99
N THR A 385 -4.10 -2.01 -13.39
CA THR A 385 -5.04 -2.90 -12.70
C THR A 385 -4.27 -4.09 -12.11
N VAL A 386 -4.95 -5.08 -11.54
CA VAL A 386 -4.31 -6.23 -10.88
C VAL A 386 -3.31 -6.93 -11.81
N GLY A 387 -2.04 -7.03 -11.41
CA GLY A 387 -0.98 -7.65 -12.21
C GLY A 387 0.42 -7.42 -11.67
N ALA A 388 1.43 -7.83 -12.44
CA ALA A 388 2.81 -7.40 -12.21
C ALA A 388 3.00 -5.97 -12.75
N THR A 389 3.95 -5.23 -12.17
CA THR A 389 4.26 -3.89 -12.66
C THR A 389 4.83 -3.94 -14.08
N PRO A 390 4.74 -2.85 -14.87
CA PRO A 390 5.38 -2.79 -16.19
C PRO A 390 6.87 -3.12 -16.11
N ARG A 391 7.57 -2.56 -15.11
CA ARG A 391 9.00 -2.81 -14.88
C ARG A 391 9.31 -4.29 -14.65
N GLU A 392 8.57 -4.96 -13.78
CA GLU A 392 8.77 -6.40 -13.51
C GLU A 392 8.50 -7.24 -14.75
N THR A 393 7.46 -6.89 -15.52
CA THR A 393 7.11 -7.59 -16.75
C THR A 393 8.18 -7.40 -17.84
N LEU A 394 8.84 -6.25 -17.88
CA LEU A 394 9.89 -5.92 -18.86
C LEU A 394 11.26 -6.52 -18.50
N GLN A 395 11.70 -6.42 -17.24
CA GLN A 395 13.10 -6.68 -16.82
C GLN A 395 13.68 -8.06 -17.19
N ASN A 396 12.84 -9.09 -17.35
CA ASN A 396 13.26 -10.45 -17.68
C ASN A 396 12.73 -10.93 -19.04
N SER A 397 12.27 -10.01 -19.88
CA SER A 397 11.62 -10.30 -21.15
C SER A 397 12.49 -9.85 -22.32
N THR A 398 12.50 -10.65 -23.38
CA THR A 398 13.03 -10.26 -24.69
C THR A 398 11.91 -10.03 -25.69
N HIS A 399 10.70 -10.54 -25.42
CA HIS A 399 9.53 -10.39 -26.27
C HIS A 399 8.31 -10.05 -25.43
N LEU A 400 7.38 -9.32 -26.03
CA LEU A 400 6.08 -9.02 -25.43
C LEU A 400 4.96 -9.54 -26.31
N PHE A 401 3.89 -10.02 -25.66
CA PHE A 401 2.60 -10.21 -26.30
C PHE A 401 1.65 -9.14 -25.77
N VAL A 402 1.24 -8.20 -26.61
CA VAL A 402 0.40 -7.06 -26.25
C VAL A 402 -1.00 -7.26 -26.79
N ILE A 403 -2.01 -6.85 -26.03
CA ILE A 403 -3.40 -6.79 -26.45
C ILE A 403 -3.95 -5.38 -26.23
N LYS A 404 -4.88 -4.98 -27.09
CA LYS A 404 -5.71 -3.79 -26.94
C LYS A 404 -7.15 -4.15 -27.25
N ALA A 405 -8.09 -3.69 -26.45
CA ALA A 405 -9.52 -3.88 -26.67
C ALA A 405 -10.25 -2.53 -26.62
N THR A 406 -11.03 -2.26 -27.66
CA THR A 406 -11.86 -1.05 -27.78
C THR A 406 -13.29 -1.47 -28.18
N GLY A 407 -14.31 -0.78 -27.69
CA GLY A 407 -15.70 -1.18 -27.94
C GLY A 407 -16.65 -0.60 -26.91
N ALA A 408 -17.85 -1.19 -26.79
CA ALA A 408 -18.75 -0.83 -25.72
C ALA A 408 -18.21 -1.31 -24.36
N GLU A 409 -18.55 -0.60 -23.28
CA GLU A 409 -18.03 -0.85 -21.92
C GLU A 409 -18.18 -2.33 -21.50
N ALA A 410 -19.35 -2.93 -21.73
CA ALA A 410 -19.62 -4.33 -21.41
C ALA A 410 -18.75 -5.32 -22.22
N GLU A 411 -18.41 -4.98 -23.47
CA GLU A 411 -17.58 -5.80 -24.36
C GLU A 411 -16.10 -5.71 -23.95
N VAL A 412 -15.66 -4.52 -23.54
CA VAL A 412 -14.31 -4.29 -23.03
C VAL A 412 -14.13 -5.00 -21.68
N GLU A 413 -15.10 -4.91 -20.77
CA GLU A 413 -15.06 -5.65 -19.50
C GLU A 413 -15.03 -7.17 -19.71
N ASN A 414 -15.81 -7.67 -20.68
CA ASN A 414 -15.74 -9.08 -21.09
C ASN A 414 -14.35 -9.44 -21.65
N SER A 415 -13.70 -8.52 -22.35
CA SER A 415 -12.32 -8.71 -22.85
C SER A 415 -11.32 -8.81 -21.70
N LYS A 416 -11.46 -8.02 -20.62
CA LYS A 416 -10.60 -8.12 -19.42
C LYS A 416 -10.71 -9.49 -18.75
N ILE A 417 -11.93 -9.98 -18.57
CA ILE A 417 -12.17 -11.32 -18.00
C ILE A 417 -11.51 -12.40 -18.86
N LYS A 418 -11.61 -12.29 -20.18
CA LYS A 418 -11.01 -13.23 -21.14
C LYS A 418 -9.48 -13.12 -21.18
N TRP A 419 -8.92 -11.93 -21.05
CA TRP A 419 -7.47 -11.72 -20.89
C TRP A 419 -6.94 -12.42 -19.65
N ASN A 420 -7.61 -12.30 -18.50
CA ASN A 420 -7.18 -12.95 -17.27
C ASN A 420 -7.16 -14.48 -17.40
N LYS A 421 -8.10 -15.06 -18.16
CA LYS A 421 -8.09 -16.51 -18.48
C LYS A 421 -6.91 -16.88 -19.38
N LEU A 422 -6.59 -16.04 -20.37
CA LEU A 422 -5.44 -16.24 -21.24
C LEU A 422 -4.12 -16.17 -20.46
N VAL A 423 -3.97 -15.20 -19.56
CA VAL A 423 -2.82 -15.08 -18.65
C VAL A 423 -2.70 -16.32 -17.76
N ALA A 424 -3.80 -16.78 -17.16
CA ALA A 424 -3.78 -17.99 -16.34
C ALA A 424 -3.35 -19.23 -17.14
N ALA A 425 -3.75 -19.33 -18.41
CA ALA A 425 -3.30 -20.40 -19.30
C ALA A 425 -1.80 -20.29 -19.62
N PHE A 426 -1.26 -19.09 -19.85
CA PHE A 426 0.18 -18.89 -19.99
C PHE A 426 0.95 -19.36 -18.75
N GLN A 427 0.47 -19.00 -17.56
CA GLN A 427 1.10 -19.37 -16.28
C GLN A 427 0.95 -20.86 -15.95
N GLY A 428 -0.04 -21.54 -16.52
CA GLY A 428 -0.25 -22.99 -16.36
C GLY A 428 0.71 -23.85 -17.16
N ILE A 429 1.46 -23.28 -18.10
CA ILE A 429 2.47 -24.01 -18.89
C ILE A 429 3.66 -24.34 -17.98
N GLU A 430 4.01 -25.63 -17.89
CA GLU A 430 5.08 -26.11 -17.02
C GLU A 430 6.41 -25.41 -17.33
N GLY A 431 7.07 -24.89 -16.29
CA GLY A 431 8.33 -24.15 -16.42
C GLY A 431 8.19 -22.71 -16.94
N ASN A 432 6.96 -22.23 -17.15
CA ASN A 432 6.74 -20.85 -17.56
C ASN A 432 6.65 -19.90 -16.36
N GLU A 433 7.40 -18.79 -16.41
CA GLU A 433 7.43 -17.74 -15.38
C GLU A 433 6.92 -16.40 -15.94
N THR A 434 6.04 -16.46 -16.94
CA THR A 434 5.48 -15.27 -17.60
C THR A 434 4.76 -14.37 -16.61
N LEU A 435 5.21 -13.12 -16.56
CA LEU A 435 4.51 -12.03 -15.90
C LEU A 435 3.64 -11.28 -16.91
N SER A 436 2.56 -10.68 -16.41
CA SER A 436 1.65 -9.88 -17.21
C SER A 436 1.22 -8.62 -16.48
N HIS A 437 1.08 -7.56 -17.24
CA HIS A 437 0.56 -6.28 -16.81
C HIS A 437 -0.69 -5.93 -17.62
N CYS A 438 -1.66 -5.24 -17.03
CA CYS A 438 -2.78 -4.69 -17.77
C CYS A 438 -3.37 -3.45 -17.09
N GLY A 439 -4.09 -2.65 -17.86
CA GLY A 439 -4.63 -1.39 -17.38
C GLY A 439 -5.82 -0.88 -18.18
N ASP A 440 -6.56 0.02 -17.55
CA ASP A 440 -7.73 0.69 -18.11
C ASP A 440 -7.34 2.03 -18.72
N GLY A 441 -7.86 2.31 -19.91
CA GLY A 441 -7.55 3.54 -20.63
C GLY A 441 -7.96 4.79 -19.83
N ARG A 442 -7.16 5.86 -19.97
CA ARG A 442 -7.37 7.16 -19.35
C ARG A 442 -7.42 8.28 -20.39
N GLU A 443 -7.95 9.42 -19.97
CA GLU A 443 -8.15 10.60 -20.82
C GLU A 443 -8.96 10.26 -22.08
N VAL A 444 -8.39 10.48 -23.27
CA VAL A 444 -9.08 10.22 -24.55
C VAL A 444 -9.30 8.74 -24.85
N HIS A 445 -8.76 7.84 -24.01
CA HIS A 445 -8.90 6.39 -24.13
C HIS A 445 -9.77 5.78 -23.03
N GLU A 446 -10.53 6.58 -22.28
CA GLU A 446 -11.52 6.06 -21.33
C GLU A 446 -12.46 5.02 -21.98
N GLY A 447 -12.67 3.91 -21.26
CA GLY A 447 -13.45 2.77 -21.77
C GLY A 447 -12.65 1.80 -22.65
N GLN A 448 -11.36 2.05 -22.91
CA GLN A 448 -10.47 1.09 -23.57
C GLN A 448 -9.68 0.26 -22.55
N PHE A 449 -9.08 -0.84 -23.02
CA PHE A 449 -8.25 -1.74 -22.22
C PHE A 449 -6.99 -2.13 -22.98
N ALA A 450 -5.86 -2.22 -22.28
CA ALA A 450 -4.64 -2.79 -22.82
C ALA A 450 -3.95 -3.70 -21.80
N GLY A 451 -3.21 -4.68 -22.30
CA GLY A 451 -2.41 -5.57 -21.47
C GLY A 451 -1.23 -6.12 -22.25
N PHE A 452 -0.19 -6.52 -21.53
CA PHE A 452 0.93 -7.21 -22.14
C PHE A 452 1.53 -8.27 -21.23
N SER A 453 2.06 -9.33 -21.83
CA SER A 453 2.81 -10.38 -21.13
C SER A 453 4.24 -10.47 -21.62
N GLY A 454 5.15 -10.74 -20.68
CA GLY A 454 6.59 -10.77 -20.90
C GLY A 454 7.14 -12.18 -21.13
N TRP A 455 7.99 -12.33 -22.15
CA TRP A 455 8.51 -13.63 -22.59
C TRP A 455 10.03 -13.61 -22.74
N LYS A 456 10.69 -14.68 -22.26
CA LYS A 456 12.15 -14.84 -22.32
C LYS A 456 12.68 -15.06 -23.74
N SER A 457 11.86 -15.56 -24.67
CA SER A 457 12.21 -15.72 -26.09
C SER A 457 10.98 -15.79 -26.98
N ILE A 458 11.16 -15.52 -28.28
CA ILE A 458 10.12 -15.70 -29.30
C ILE A 458 9.68 -17.16 -29.42
N THR A 459 10.59 -18.10 -29.20
CA THR A 459 10.29 -19.54 -29.23
C THR A 459 9.33 -19.91 -28.12
N ALA A 460 9.59 -19.47 -26.88
CA ALA A 460 8.71 -19.72 -25.75
C ALA A 460 7.31 -19.12 -25.95
N LEU A 461 7.24 -17.90 -26.49
CA LEU A 461 5.97 -17.27 -26.82
C LEU A 461 5.23 -18.04 -27.93
N ASN A 462 5.90 -18.41 -29.01
CA ASN A 462 5.28 -19.15 -30.10
C ASN A 462 4.82 -20.54 -29.69
N ASP A 463 5.57 -21.22 -28.84
CA ASP A 463 5.18 -22.53 -28.31
C ASP A 463 3.97 -22.41 -27.38
N ALA A 464 3.95 -21.39 -26.51
CA ALA A 464 2.78 -21.08 -25.69
C ALA A 464 1.56 -20.72 -26.54
N LEU A 465 1.73 -19.90 -27.58
CA LEU A 465 0.65 -19.57 -28.50
C LEU A 465 0.17 -20.79 -29.28
N ARG A 466 0.93 -21.88 -29.41
CA ARG A 466 0.47 -23.13 -30.04
C ARG A 466 -0.24 -24.08 -29.08
N ASP A 467 -0.19 -23.81 -27.78
CA ASP A 467 -0.92 -24.58 -26.79
C ASP A 467 -2.43 -24.53 -27.07
N VAL A 468 -3.09 -25.67 -26.93
CA VAL A 468 -4.51 -25.83 -27.29
C VAL A 468 -5.39 -24.94 -26.41
N GLN A 469 -5.11 -24.90 -25.11
CA GLN A 469 -5.89 -24.11 -24.16
C GLN A 469 -5.66 -22.61 -24.38
N VAL A 470 -4.42 -22.22 -24.68
CA VAL A 470 -4.09 -20.83 -25.05
C VAL A 470 -4.81 -20.40 -26.33
N GLN A 471 -4.83 -21.24 -27.37
CA GLN A 471 -5.54 -20.96 -28.62
C GLN A 471 -7.04 -20.79 -28.41
N GLU A 472 -7.66 -21.62 -27.57
CA GLU A 472 -9.08 -21.48 -27.20
C GLU A 472 -9.35 -20.14 -26.51
N HIS A 473 -8.56 -19.79 -25.48
CA HIS A 473 -8.73 -18.52 -24.77
C HIS A 473 -8.43 -17.29 -25.64
N LEU A 474 -7.45 -17.38 -26.54
CA LEU A 474 -7.15 -16.32 -27.50
C LEU A 474 -8.29 -16.12 -28.49
N LYS A 475 -8.89 -17.21 -28.98
CA LYS A 475 -10.08 -17.16 -29.84
C LYS A 475 -11.27 -16.57 -29.08
N ASP A 476 -11.49 -16.96 -27.84
CA ASP A 476 -12.54 -16.40 -27.01
C ASP A 476 -12.34 -14.90 -26.79
N LEU A 477 -11.11 -14.47 -26.48
CA LEU A 477 -10.75 -13.07 -26.32
C LEU A 477 -11.09 -12.26 -27.57
N ARG A 478 -10.70 -12.74 -28.76
CA ARG A 478 -11.04 -12.09 -30.04
C ARG A 478 -12.54 -12.06 -30.33
N ASN A 479 -13.32 -12.97 -29.74
CA ASN A 479 -14.77 -13.03 -29.83
C ASN A 479 -15.46 -12.41 -28.59
N SER A 480 -14.87 -11.39 -27.95
CA SER A 480 -15.46 -10.69 -26.80
C SER A 480 -16.62 -9.77 -27.16
N GLY A 481 -16.77 -9.42 -28.45
CA GLY A 481 -17.65 -8.36 -28.93
C GLY A 481 -16.89 -7.05 -29.14
N ALA A 482 -15.78 -6.84 -28.43
CA ALA A 482 -14.91 -5.69 -28.61
C ALA A 482 -14.01 -5.88 -29.83
N GLN A 483 -13.53 -4.77 -30.39
CA GLN A 483 -12.44 -4.78 -31.35
C GLN A 483 -11.13 -5.04 -30.61
N VAL A 484 -10.63 -6.27 -30.72
CA VAL A 484 -9.36 -6.69 -30.09
C VAL A 484 -8.24 -6.70 -31.12
N SER A 485 -7.17 -5.99 -30.81
CA SER A 485 -5.90 -6.05 -31.54
C SER A 485 -4.83 -6.76 -30.70
N THR A 486 -3.99 -7.57 -31.32
CA THR A 486 -2.88 -8.26 -30.65
C THR A 486 -1.56 -8.00 -31.37
N PHE A 487 -0.46 -7.88 -30.63
CA PHE A 487 0.86 -7.61 -31.17
C PHE A 487 1.89 -8.55 -30.55
N ILE A 488 2.84 -9.02 -31.35
CA ILE A 488 4.06 -9.66 -30.87
C ILE A 488 5.20 -8.68 -31.07
N LEU A 489 5.88 -8.35 -29.99
CA LEU A 489 6.96 -7.38 -29.98
C LEU A 489 8.28 -8.01 -29.55
N GLU A 490 9.39 -7.51 -30.08
CA GLU A 490 10.75 -7.82 -29.65
C GLU A 490 11.34 -6.62 -28.91
N LEU A 491 11.68 -6.80 -27.64
CA LEU A 491 12.32 -5.78 -26.82
C LEU A 491 13.75 -5.55 -27.31
N LYS A 492 14.04 -4.30 -27.68
CA LYS A 492 15.38 -3.87 -28.10
C LYS A 492 16.18 -3.30 -26.95
N GLN A 493 15.52 -2.54 -26.09
CA GLN A 493 16.16 -1.97 -24.93
C GLN A 493 15.14 -1.65 -23.83
N ILE A 494 15.63 -1.72 -22.59
CA ILE A 494 14.98 -1.23 -21.38
C ILE A 494 15.90 -0.18 -20.78
N ILE A 495 15.33 0.94 -20.39
CA ILE A 495 15.98 2.14 -19.86
C ILE A 495 15.39 2.41 -18.48
#